data_AF-X1T9V6-F1
#
_entry.id   AF-X1T9V6-F1
#
_cell.length_a   1.000
_cell.length_b   1.000
_cell.length_c   1.000
_cell.angle_alpha   90.00
_cell.angle_beta   90.00
_cell.angle_gamma   90.00
#
_symmetry.space_group_name_H-M   'P 1'
#
loop_
_entity.id
_entity.type
_entity.pdbx_description
1 polymer ?
#
loop_
_entity_poly.entity_id
_entity_poly.type
_entity_poly.pdbx_seq_one_letter_code
_entity_poly.pdbx_strand_id
1 'polypeptide(L)'
;PKAVTIPVPVKIACCDREGNPKKADGKQVYLTVYGVKTVTAQVQKVARLYELKSELAIKDWQADDRQQDKADWLEERKRLHSLAERRLPLRGQFSNIARDIFYTEQPQFYLLGLGVSGLTFKPFARIRLASSYLHLFIDIGDTLKDISKNKRRKAIRYGKALPVEKQQELNQVCKLAVTHYLEH
;
A
#
# COMPACT_ATOMS: atom_id res chain seq x y z
N PRO A 1 -24.82 6.55 35.47
CA PRO A 1 -25.31 7.92 35.23
C PRO A 1 -26.03 7.94 33.88
N LYS A 2 -27.28 8.37 33.83
CA LYS A 2 -28.03 8.46 32.57
C LYS A 2 -27.98 9.90 32.09
N ALA A 3 -27.54 10.10 30.85
CA ALA A 3 -27.63 11.40 30.21
C ALA A 3 -29.10 11.69 29.92
N VAL A 4 -29.64 12.74 30.53
CA VAL A 4 -30.99 13.21 30.29
C VAL A 4 -30.91 14.59 29.66
N THR A 5 -31.65 14.75 28.58
CA THR A 5 -31.62 15.93 27.75
C THR A 5 -32.78 16.83 28.13
N ILE A 6 -32.49 18.04 28.62
CA ILE A 6 -33.52 18.96 29.11
C ILE A 6 -33.48 20.23 28.22
N PRO A 7 -34.64 20.73 27.74
CA PRO A 7 -34.69 21.99 27.01
C PRO A 7 -34.44 23.17 27.96
N VAL A 8 -33.57 24.08 27.56
CA VAL A 8 -33.26 25.32 28.29
C VAL A 8 -33.66 26.50 27.41
N PRO A 9 -34.60 27.36 27.86
CA PRO A 9 -35.01 28.52 27.08
C PRO A 9 -33.89 29.55 27.04
N VAL A 10 -33.53 29.97 25.82
CA VAL A 10 -32.59 31.07 25.55
C VAL A 10 -33.34 32.16 24.83
N LYS A 11 -33.33 33.38 25.38
CA LYS A 11 -33.96 34.55 24.76
C LYS A 11 -32.94 35.24 23.85
N ILE A 12 -33.28 35.35 22.58
CA ILE A 12 -32.46 36.00 21.55
C ILE A 12 -33.19 37.27 21.12
N ALA A 13 -32.50 38.41 21.10
CA ALA A 13 -33.10 39.66 20.64
C ALA A 13 -33.41 39.59 19.14
N CYS A 14 -34.60 40.05 18.74
CA CYS A 14 -34.94 40.17 17.33
C CYS A 14 -34.30 41.44 16.75
N CYS A 15 -33.48 41.30 15.71
CA CYS A 15 -32.87 42.43 15.02
C CYS A 15 -33.41 42.59 13.59
N ASP A 16 -33.37 43.82 13.08
CA ASP A 16 -33.58 44.15 11.67
C ASP A 16 -32.41 43.70 10.79
N ARG A 17 -32.57 43.79 9.46
CA ARG A 17 -31.51 43.42 8.49
C ARG A 17 -30.19 44.18 8.69
N GLU A 18 -30.27 45.37 9.28
CA GLU A 18 -29.13 46.23 9.60
C GLU A 18 -28.53 45.97 11.01
N GLY A 19 -29.08 44.98 11.75
CA GLY A 19 -28.59 44.60 13.09
C GLY A 19 -29.18 45.40 14.25
N ASN A 20 -30.05 46.38 13.97
CA ASN A 20 -30.70 47.18 15.00
C ASN A 20 -31.81 46.40 15.73
N PRO A 21 -32.00 46.57 17.05
CA PRO A 21 -33.00 45.82 17.81
C PRO A 21 -34.42 46.26 17.46
N LYS A 22 -35.28 45.31 17.06
CA LYS A 22 -36.70 45.57 16.79
C LYS A 22 -37.44 45.91 18.07
N LYS A 23 -38.18 47.02 18.06
CA LYS A 23 -39.06 47.44 19.14
C LYS A 23 -40.52 47.40 18.66
N ALA A 24 -41.38 46.78 19.44
CA ALA A 24 -42.84 46.88 19.31
C ALA A 24 -43.36 47.60 20.55
N ASP A 25 -44.16 48.65 20.36
CA ASP A 25 -44.71 49.48 21.45
C ASP A 25 -43.64 50.00 22.44
N GLY A 26 -42.49 50.42 21.89
CA GLY A 26 -41.35 50.94 22.66
C GLY A 26 -40.53 49.88 23.42
N LYS A 27 -40.95 48.60 23.43
CA LYS A 27 -40.24 47.50 24.09
C LYS A 27 -39.54 46.60 23.09
N GLN A 28 -38.35 46.12 23.45
CA GLN A 28 -37.57 45.22 22.59
C GLN A 28 -38.21 43.84 22.50
N VAL A 29 -38.31 43.30 21.29
CA VAL A 29 -38.91 41.99 21.03
C VAL A 29 -37.82 40.91 21.10
N TYR A 30 -38.14 39.79 21.74
CA TYR A 30 -37.24 38.63 21.89
C TYR A 30 -37.88 37.37 21.32
N LEU A 31 -37.08 36.57 20.61
CA LEU A 31 -37.39 35.21 20.21
C LEU A 31 -36.90 34.26 21.32
N THR A 32 -37.78 33.41 21.84
CA THR A 32 -37.34 32.34 22.77
C THR A 32 -37.04 31.09 21.97
N VAL A 33 -35.78 30.67 21.97
CA VAL A 33 -35.33 29.42 21.35
C VAL A 33 -34.98 28.45 22.45
N TYR A 34 -35.45 27.22 22.36
CA TYR A 34 -35.10 26.17 23.31
C TYR A 34 -33.80 25.50 22.88
N GLY A 35 -32.72 25.84 23.59
CA GLY A 35 -31.46 25.11 23.49
C GLY A 35 -31.56 23.79 24.25
N VAL A 36 -30.64 22.87 23.97
CA VAL A 36 -30.64 21.54 24.59
C VAL A 36 -29.45 21.43 25.53
N LYS A 37 -29.69 21.13 26.80
CA LYS A 37 -28.62 20.87 27.78
C LYS A 37 -28.69 19.43 28.25
N THR A 38 -27.63 18.68 28.03
CA THR A 38 -27.50 17.33 28.57
C THR A 38 -27.03 17.42 30.02
N VAL A 39 -27.83 16.89 30.93
CA VAL A 39 -27.50 16.80 32.35
C VAL A 39 -27.33 15.33 32.72
N THR A 40 -26.33 15.04 33.54
CA THR A 40 -26.10 13.70 34.07
C THR A 40 -26.98 13.46 35.29
N ALA A 41 -28.03 12.66 35.13
CA ALA A 41 -28.85 12.22 36.25
C ALA A 41 -28.21 10.98 36.90
N GLN A 42 -27.96 11.05 38.21
CA GLN A 42 -27.60 9.88 39.00
C GLN A 42 -28.89 9.17 39.41
N VAL A 43 -29.12 7.99 38.83
CA VAL A 43 -30.23 7.12 39.23
C VAL A 43 -29.67 6.11 40.23
N GLN A 44 -30.26 6.05 41.43
CA GLN A 44 -29.92 5.04 42.41
C GLN A 44 -30.37 3.67 41.88
N LYS A 45 -29.42 2.76 41.67
CA LYS A 45 -29.71 1.37 41.29
C LYS A 45 -29.57 0.51 42.55
N VAL A 46 -30.68 -0.06 43.01
CA VAL A 46 -30.65 -1.06 44.08
C VAL A 46 -30.24 -2.39 43.44
N ALA A 47 -29.06 -2.90 43.80
CA ALA A 47 -28.57 -4.20 43.36
C ALA A 47 -28.42 -5.12 44.57
N ARG A 48 -28.73 -6.40 44.40
CA ARG A 48 -28.50 -7.39 45.47
C ARG A 48 -27.01 -7.70 45.55
N LEU A 49 -26.51 -7.98 46.76
CA LEU A 49 -25.08 -8.31 46.97
C LEU A 49 -24.63 -9.48 46.09
N TYR A 50 -25.50 -10.48 45.89
CA TYR A 50 -25.24 -11.62 45.01
C TYR A 50 -24.99 -11.19 43.55
N GLU A 51 -25.82 -10.31 43.01
CA GLU A 51 -25.69 -9.81 41.63
C GLU A 51 -24.35 -9.11 41.44
N LEU A 52 -23.99 -8.22 42.38
CA LEU A 52 -22.69 -7.53 42.35
C LEU A 52 -21.51 -8.50 42.37
N LYS A 53 -21.56 -9.53 43.24
CA LYS A 53 -20.48 -10.54 43.31
C LYS A 53 -20.39 -11.38 42.05
N SER A 54 -21.54 -11.77 41.47
CA SER A 54 -21.56 -12.52 40.21
C SER A 54 -21.04 -11.70 39.03
N GLU A 55 -21.39 -10.40 38.95
CA GLU A 55 -20.87 -9.50 37.92
C GLU A 55 -19.36 -9.30 38.03
N LEU A 56 -18.82 -9.23 39.26
CA LEU A 56 -17.38 -9.17 39.49
C LEU A 56 -16.68 -10.46 39.04
N ALA A 57 -17.18 -11.62 39.45
CA ALA A 57 -16.62 -12.91 39.05
C ALA A 57 -16.61 -13.10 37.53
N ILE A 58 -17.67 -12.67 36.83
CA ILE A 58 -17.74 -12.70 35.36
C ILE A 58 -16.68 -11.77 34.74
N LYS A 59 -16.49 -10.58 35.30
CA LYS A 59 -15.47 -9.63 34.81
C LYS A 59 -14.06 -10.15 35.00
N ASP A 60 -13.79 -10.79 36.12
CA ASP A 60 -12.48 -11.37 36.42
C ASP A 60 -12.21 -12.53 35.44
N TRP A 61 -13.19 -13.40 35.22
CA TRP A 61 -13.08 -14.49 34.24
C TRP A 61 -12.83 -13.97 32.81
N GLN A 62 -13.53 -12.92 32.37
CA GLN A 62 -13.27 -12.27 31.08
C GLN A 62 -11.90 -11.57 31.00
N ALA A 63 -11.35 -11.14 32.13
CA ALA A 63 -10.01 -10.56 32.17
C ALA A 63 -8.95 -11.65 32.02
N ASP A 64 -9.13 -12.77 32.71
CA ASP A 64 -8.24 -13.93 32.63
C ASP A 64 -8.24 -14.54 31.23
N ASP A 65 -9.40 -14.73 30.62
CA ASP A 65 -9.55 -15.24 29.25
C ASP A 65 -8.79 -14.36 28.24
N ARG A 66 -8.93 -13.04 28.33
CA ARG A 66 -8.18 -12.08 27.51
C ARG A 66 -6.67 -12.08 27.78
N GLN A 67 -6.24 -12.43 28.99
CA GLN A 67 -4.81 -12.57 29.31
C GLN A 67 -4.25 -13.84 28.66
N GLN A 68 -5.00 -14.94 28.71
CA GLN A 68 -4.64 -16.20 28.07
C GLN A 68 -4.52 -16.03 26.55
N ASP A 69 -5.51 -15.42 25.90
CA ASP A 69 -5.46 -15.13 24.45
C ASP A 69 -4.20 -14.33 24.06
N LYS A 70 -3.83 -13.34 24.87
CA LYS A 70 -2.63 -12.54 24.64
C LYS A 70 -1.35 -13.36 24.83
N ALA A 71 -1.32 -14.23 25.84
CA ALA A 71 -0.19 -15.11 26.10
C ALA A 71 -0.01 -16.11 24.95
N ASP A 72 -1.09 -16.77 24.53
CA ASP A 72 -1.10 -17.73 23.42
C ASP A 72 -0.68 -17.05 22.12
N TRP A 73 -1.18 -15.85 21.84
CA TRP A 73 -0.75 -15.07 20.67
C TRP A 73 0.75 -14.71 20.72
N LEU A 74 1.27 -14.35 21.89
CA LEU A 74 2.70 -14.07 22.07
C LEU A 74 3.55 -15.32 21.91
N GLU A 75 3.10 -16.47 22.42
CA GLU A 75 3.77 -17.76 22.23
C GLU A 75 3.78 -18.19 20.77
N GLU A 76 2.64 -18.11 20.10
CA GLU A 76 2.53 -18.42 18.67
C GLU A 76 3.44 -17.51 17.85
N ARG A 77 3.45 -16.21 18.17
CA ARG A 77 4.36 -15.25 17.55
C ARG A 77 5.83 -15.59 17.82
N LYS A 78 6.19 -15.99 19.04
CA LYS A 78 7.55 -16.46 19.36
C LYS A 78 7.91 -17.71 18.58
N ARG A 79 6.99 -18.69 18.46
CA ARG A 79 7.19 -19.93 17.68
C ARG A 79 7.41 -19.62 16.20
N LEU A 80 6.55 -18.82 15.59
CA LEU A 80 6.70 -18.35 14.20
C LEU A 80 8.02 -17.60 13.98
N HIS A 81 8.52 -16.88 14.99
CA HIS A 81 9.80 -16.15 14.91
C HIS A 81 11.02 -16.94 15.43
N SER A 82 10.84 -18.17 15.90
CA SER A 82 11.92 -19.04 16.41
C SER A 82 12.52 -19.95 15.34
N LEU A 83 11.93 -19.98 14.13
CA LEU A 83 12.52 -20.66 12.98
C LEU A 83 13.91 -20.08 12.69
N ALA A 84 14.89 -20.95 12.47
CA ALA A 84 16.31 -20.61 12.25
C ALA A 84 16.58 -19.88 10.91
N GLU A 85 15.56 -19.28 10.31
CA GLU A 85 15.63 -18.58 9.04
C GLU A 85 16.17 -17.15 9.24
N ARG A 86 16.89 -16.65 8.23
CA ARG A 86 17.48 -15.29 8.27
C ARG A 86 16.38 -14.24 8.45
N ARG A 87 16.49 -13.47 9.54
CA ARG A 87 15.55 -12.41 9.95
C ARG A 87 15.56 -11.26 8.94
N LEU A 88 14.62 -11.30 8.01
CA LEU A 88 14.23 -10.15 7.19
C LEU A 88 12.86 -9.65 7.69
N PRO A 89 12.59 -8.34 7.59
CA PRO A 89 11.35 -7.79 8.14
C PRO A 89 10.13 -8.36 7.41
N LEU A 90 9.20 -8.98 8.16
CA LEU A 90 7.92 -9.45 7.62
C LEU A 90 7.03 -8.30 7.13
N ARG A 91 7.29 -7.07 7.60
CA ARG A 91 6.57 -5.84 7.22
C ARG A 91 7.56 -4.77 6.79
N GLY A 92 7.27 -4.12 5.67
CA GLY A 92 8.11 -3.09 5.03
C GLY A 92 7.91 -3.09 3.51
N GLN A 93 8.54 -2.15 2.80
CA GLN A 93 8.43 -2.04 1.33
C GLN A 93 9.10 -3.21 0.57
N PHE A 94 9.87 -4.05 1.25
CA PHE A 94 10.52 -5.24 0.67
C PHE A 94 10.55 -6.40 1.68
N SER A 95 9.38 -7.02 1.93
CA SER A 95 9.22 -8.19 2.81
C SER A 95 9.80 -9.47 2.18
N ASN A 96 9.91 -10.57 2.93
CA ASN A 96 10.35 -11.87 2.37
C ASN A 96 9.48 -12.35 1.21
N ILE A 97 8.16 -12.25 1.37
CA ILE A 97 7.20 -12.62 0.32
C ILE A 97 7.39 -11.71 -0.90
N ALA A 98 7.52 -10.39 -0.70
CA ALA A 98 7.73 -9.45 -1.79
C ALA A 98 9.08 -9.68 -2.50
N ARG A 99 10.10 -10.10 -1.76
CA ARG A 99 11.42 -10.47 -2.28
C ARG A 99 11.34 -11.73 -3.15
N ASP A 100 10.65 -12.77 -2.67
CA ASP A 100 10.45 -13.99 -3.45
C ASP A 100 9.65 -13.71 -4.72
N ILE A 101 8.54 -12.97 -4.61
CA ILE A 101 7.75 -12.49 -5.76
C ILE A 101 8.67 -11.75 -6.75
N PHE A 102 9.47 -10.80 -6.26
CA PHE A 102 10.39 -10.02 -7.09
C PHE A 102 11.40 -10.89 -7.85
N TYR A 103 11.99 -11.90 -7.21
CA TYR A 103 12.93 -12.79 -7.88
C TYR A 103 12.24 -13.79 -8.82
N THR A 104 11.00 -14.21 -8.51
CA THR A 104 10.22 -15.07 -9.41
C THR A 104 9.73 -14.35 -10.67
N GLU A 105 9.41 -13.05 -10.56
CA GLU A 105 8.91 -12.24 -11.67
C GLU A 105 10.04 -11.56 -12.46
N GLN A 106 11.29 -11.69 -12.02
CA GLN A 106 12.41 -11.04 -12.68
C GLN A 106 12.60 -11.61 -14.10
N PRO A 107 12.65 -10.76 -15.15
CA PRO A 107 12.93 -11.25 -16.50
C PRO A 107 14.31 -11.91 -16.52
N GLN A 108 14.55 -12.91 -17.37
CA GLN A 108 15.87 -13.57 -17.43
C GLN A 108 17.00 -12.60 -17.80
N PHE A 109 16.68 -11.60 -18.61
CA PHE A 109 17.66 -10.63 -19.11
C PHE A 109 17.03 -9.27 -19.41
N TYR A 110 17.86 -8.23 -19.44
CA TYR A 110 17.52 -6.87 -19.84
C TYR A 110 18.32 -6.47 -21.07
N LEU A 111 17.62 -6.07 -22.14
CA LEU A 111 18.25 -5.50 -23.33
C LEU A 111 18.70 -4.06 -23.02
N LEU A 112 20.02 -3.83 -22.98
CA LEU A 112 20.57 -2.51 -22.70
C LEU A 112 20.68 -1.64 -23.95
N GLY A 113 21.00 -2.26 -25.08
CA GLY A 113 21.15 -1.54 -26.34
C GLY A 113 21.66 -2.42 -27.47
N LEU A 114 21.66 -1.84 -28.66
CA LEU A 114 22.13 -2.45 -29.89
C LEU A 114 23.39 -1.74 -30.35
N GLY A 115 24.35 -2.49 -30.87
CA GLY A 115 25.62 -1.99 -31.35
C GLY A 115 26.04 -2.63 -32.66
N VAL A 116 27.17 -2.18 -33.21
CA VAL A 116 27.88 -2.85 -34.30
C VAL A 116 29.30 -3.09 -33.83
N SER A 117 29.78 -4.31 -34.00
CA SER A 117 31.16 -4.66 -33.68
C SER A 117 32.10 -3.92 -34.62
N GLY A 118 33.10 -3.21 -34.08
CA GLY A 118 34.10 -2.53 -34.89
C GLY A 118 35.02 -3.49 -35.66
N LEU A 119 35.13 -4.74 -35.21
CA LEU A 119 36.02 -5.74 -35.81
C LEU A 119 35.32 -6.53 -36.91
N THR A 120 34.14 -7.08 -36.62
CA THR A 120 33.40 -7.95 -37.55
C THR A 120 32.36 -7.19 -38.38
N PHE A 121 32.09 -5.93 -38.03
CA PHE A 121 31.01 -5.12 -38.61
C PHE A 121 29.61 -5.75 -38.50
N LYS A 122 29.46 -6.76 -37.64
CA LYS A 122 28.18 -7.42 -37.36
C LYS A 122 27.40 -6.68 -36.27
N PRO A 123 26.07 -6.57 -36.39
CA PRO A 123 25.25 -6.01 -35.33
C PRO A 123 25.22 -6.95 -34.12
N PHE A 124 25.29 -6.39 -32.91
CA PHE A 124 25.18 -7.17 -31.68
C PHE A 124 24.22 -6.53 -30.68
N ALA A 125 23.63 -7.35 -29.82
CA ALA A 125 22.80 -6.93 -28.70
C ALA A 125 23.66 -6.95 -27.44
N ARG A 126 23.67 -5.85 -26.69
CA ARG A 126 24.22 -5.82 -25.34
C ARG A 126 23.11 -6.11 -24.36
N ILE A 127 23.27 -7.19 -23.60
CA ILE A 127 22.27 -7.69 -22.67
C ILE A 127 22.88 -7.79 -21.28
N ARG A 128 22.10 -7.45 -20.25
CA ARG A 128 22.46 -7.70 -18.85
C ARG A 128 21.64 -8.89 -18.34
N LEU A 129 22.29 -9.89 -17.79
CA LEU A 129 21.59 -10.96 -17.07
C LEU A 129 20.92 -10.37 -15.83
N ALA A 130 19.72 -10.84 -15.49
CA ALA A 130 18.98 -10.20 -14.41
C ALA A 130 19.49 -10.56 -13.01
N SER A 131 20.02 -11.78 -12.86
CA SER A 131 20.61 -12.28 -11.63
C SER A 131 22.04 -11.80 -11.36
N SER A 132 22.69 -11.16 -12.34
CA SER A 132 24.10 -10.76 -12.23
C SER A 132 24.40 -9.40 -12.85
N TYR A 133 25.61 -8.88 -12.62
CA TYR A 133 26.10 -7.68 -13.30
C TYR A 133 26.82 -7.99 -14.61
N LEU A 134 26.72 -9.24 -15.10
CA LEU A 134 27.36 -9.65 -16.33
C LEU A 134 26.64 -9.08 -17.55
N HIS A 135 27.45 -8.67 -18.53
CA HIS A 135 26.98 -8.22 -19.83
C HIS A 135 27.35 -9.24 -20.88
N LEU A 136 26.35 -9.75 -21.58
CA LEU A 136 26.52 -10.60 -22.75
C LEU A 136 26.40 -9.77 -24.02
N PHE A 137 27.24 -10.08 -25.01
CA PHE A 137 27.23 -9.48 -26.33
C PHE A 137 26.83 -10.56 -27.32
N ILE A 138 25.60 -10.51 -27.80
CA ILE A 138 25.01 -11.55 -28.64
C ILE A 138 24.99 -11.06 -30.09
N ASP A 139 25.54 -11.84 -31.01
CA ASP A 139 25.48 -11.53 -32.44
C ASP A 139 24.04 -11.64 -32.93
N ILE A 140 23.55 -10.56 -33.54
CA ILE A 140 22.17 -10.42 -34.02
C ILE A 140 22.04 -10.90 -35.48
N GLY A 141 23.17 -11.04 -36.18
CA GLY A 141 23.21 -11.46 -37.58
C GLY A 141 22.31 -10.61 -38.49
N ASP A 142 21.49 -11.29 -39.29
CA ASP A 142 20.66 -10.69 -40.34
C ASP A 142 19.24 -10.29 -39.90
N THR A 143 18.87 -10.44 -38.62
CA THR A 143 17.50 -10.15 -38.15
C THR A 143 17.06 -8.68 -38.36
N LEU A 144 18.01 -7.75 -38.48
CA LEU A 144 17.77 -6.32 -38.74
C LEU A 144 17.83 -5.93 -40.24
N LYS A 145 17.90 -6.90 -41.15
CA LYS A 145 18.09 -6.66 -42.59
C LYS A 145 16.83 -6.16 -43.29
N ASP A 146 15.66 -6.64 -42.87
CA ASP A 146 14.35 -6.26 -43.45
C ASP A 146 13.92 -4.84 -43.11
N ILE A 147 14.63 -4.19 -42.18
CA ILE A 147 14.32 -2.84 -41.73
C ILE A 147 15.07 -1.82 -42.60
N SER A 148 14.39 -0.73 -42.93
CA SER A 148 15.02 0.37 -43.66
C SER A 148 16.31 0.86 -42.97
N LYS A 149 17.34 1.15 -43.77
CA LYS A 149 18.68 1.56 -43.32
C LYS A 149 18.65 2.68 -42.28
N ASN A 150 17.78 3.67 -42.46
CA ASN A 150 17.64 4.79 -41.52
C ASN A 150 17.02 4.37 -40.18
N LYS A 151 16.01 3.50 -40.20
CA LYS A 151 15.37 3.01 -38.97
C LYS A 151 16.33 2.12 -38.17
N ARG A 152 17.08 1.24 -38.86
CA ARG A 152 18.19 0.46 -38.27
C ARG A 152 19.24 1.36 -37.61
N ARG A 153 19.74 2.39 -38.32
CA ARG A 153 20.72 3.34 -37.78
C ARG A 153 20.19 4.09 -36.55
N LYS A 154 18.93 4.53 -36.56
CA LYS A 154 18.30 5.22 -35.43
C LYS A 154 18.09 4.30 -34.23
N ALA A 155 17.76 3.03 -34.46
CA ALA A 155 17.64 2.03 -33.39
C ALA A 155 18.99 1.78 -32.72
N ILE A 156 20.05 1.57 -33.51
CA ILE A 156 21.41 1.34 -32.98
C ILE A 156 21.96 2.57 -32.28
N ARG A 157 21.87 3.76 -32.89
CA ARG A 157 22.50 4.97 -32.35
C ARG A 157 21.75 5.58 -31.17
N TYR A 158 20.41 5.55 -31.20
CA TYR A 158 19.58 6.29 -30.26
C TYR A 158 18.65 5.38 -29.44
N GLY A 159 18.72 4.06 -29.59
CA GLY A 159 17.80 3.14 -28.89
C GLY A 159 16.34 3.30 -29.31
N LYS A 160 16.05 3.83 -30.51
CA LYS A 160 14.65 3.97 -30.97
C LYS A 160 13.98 2.61 -31.10
N ALA A 161 12.71 2.55 -30.69
CA ALA A 161 11.89 1.36 -30.78
C ALA A 161 11.82 0.80 -32.21
N LEU A 162 12.07 -0.50 -32.34
CA LEU A 162 11.90 -1.29 -33.56
C LEU A 162 10.41 -1.68 -33.74
N PRO A 163 9.97 -2.08 -34.95
CA PRO A 163 8.66 -2.71 -35.10
C PRO A 163 8.48 -3.88 -34.13
N VAL A 164 7.26 -4.10 -33.64
CA VAL A 164 6.97 -5.11 -32.61
C VAL A 164 7.43 -6.51 -33.04
N GLU A 165 7.18 -6.89 -34.30
CA GLU A 165 7.61 -8.17 -34.87
C GLU A 165 9.12 -8.39 -34.75
N LYS A 166 9.92 -7.37 -35.13
CA LYS A 166 11.38 -7.44 -35.05
C LYS A 166 11.92 -7.38 -33.62
N GLN A 167 11.20 -6.73 -32.70
CA GLN A 167 11.55 -6.81 -31.28
C GLN A 167 11.32 -8.21 -30.72
N GLN A 168 10.25 -8.89 -31.14
CA GLN A 168 9.98 -10.26 -30.72
C GLN A 168 11.04 -11.23 -31.27
N GLU A 169 11.38 -11.13 -32.55
CA GLU A 169 12.48 -11.92 -33.15
C GLU A 169 13.81 -11.71 -32.40
N LEU A 170 14.18 -10.46 -32.13
CA LEU A 170 15.38 -10.15 -31.35
C LEU A 170 15.32 -10.77 -29.96
N ASN A 171 14.21 -10.63 -29.26
CA ASN A 171 14.04 -11.18 -27.91
C ASN A 171 14.13 -12.71 -27.92
N GLN A 172 13.64 -13.39 -28.96
CA GLN A 172 13.77 -14.83 -29.11
C GLN A 172 15.23 -15.26 -29.28
N VAL A 173 15.98 -14.61 -30.18
CA VAL A 173 17.42 -14.89 -30.38
C VAL A 173 18.20 -14.64 -29.09
N CYS A 174 17.90 -13.53 -28.42
CA CYS A 174 18.53 -13.19 -27.15
C CYS A 174 18.23 -14.20 -26.06
N LYS A 175 16.97 -14.67 -25.97
CA LYS A 175 16.54 -15.68 -25.01
C LYS A 175 17.27 -16.99 -25.24
N LEU A 176 17.35 -17.47 -26.48
CA LEU A 176 18.08 -18.70 -26.83
C LEU A 176 19.56 -18.62 -26.46
N ALA A 177 20.22 -17.49 -26.72
CA ALA A 177 21.61 -17.30 -26.34
C ALA A 177 21.81 -17.28 -24.82
N VAL A 178 20.89 -16.65 -24.08
CA VAL A 178 20.92 -16.60 -22.62
C VAL A 178 20.65 -17.98 -22.02
N THR A 179 19.67 -18.75 -22.54
CA THR A 179 19.39 -20.10 -22.03
C THR A 179 20.59 -21.02 -22.25
N HIS A 180 21.19 -20.99 -23.44
CA HIS A 180 22.40 -21.76 -23.73
C HIS A 180 23.58 -21.37 -22.83
N TYR A 181 23.73 -20.09 -22.50
CA TYR A 181 24.76 -19.64 -21.56
C TYR A 181 24.49 -20.09 -20.12
N LEU A 182 23.23 -20.21 -19.69
CA LEU A 182 22.88 -20.65 -18.33
C LEU A 182 22.94 -22.17 -18.17
N GLU A 183 22.88 -22.92 -19.27
CA GLU A 183 23.00 -24.39 -19.31
C GLU A 183 24.47 -24.88 -19.31
N HIS A 184 25.44 -23.98 -19.47
CA HIS A 184 26.87 -24.27 -19.53
C HIS A 184 27.64 -23.54 -18.42
#